data_AF-A0A2T5JJE8-F1
#
_entry.id   AF-A0A2T5JJE8-F1
#
_cell.length_a   1.000
_cell.length_b   1.000
_cell.length_c   1.000
_cell.angle_alpha   90.00
_cell.angle_beta   90.00
_cell.angle_gamma   90.00
#
_symmetry.space_group_name_H-M   'P 1'
#
loop_
_entity.id
_entity.type
_entity.pdbx_description
1 polymer ?
#
loop_
_entity_poly.entity_id
_entity_poly.type
_entity_poly.pdbx_seq_one_letter_code
_entity_poly.pdbx_strand_id
1 'polypeptide(L)'
;MKHAHDACVTNPFLRCRVLGLLIGILLCPAHAIAAFEFFSIAENATVMYDAPSLKADKLYVVSRHLPVEAVVKVEGWVKVRDSGGGLAWVEEKALSEKRYVIVTALQAEVYQAANASSTLVFQAQQNVVMEQLEPAVNGWVKVRHRDGQTGYIRTQQIWGS
;
A
#
# COMPACT_ATOMS: atom_id res chain seq x y z
N MET A 1 -75.14 44.29 30.79
CA MET A 1 -76.15 44.03 29.75
C MET A 1 -75.79 42.67 29.12
N LYS A 2 -76.59 41.61 29.42
CA LYS A 2 -76.55 40.20 28.94
C LYS A 2 -75.33 39.34 29.37
N HIS A 3 -75.53 38.37 30.27
CA HIS A 3 -75.61 36.90 30.05
C HIS A 3 -74.29 36.28 29.54
N ALA A 4 -73.54 35.48 30.31
CA ALA A 4 -73.79 34.13 30.85
C ALA A 4 -73.64 33.00 29.80
N HIS A 5 -72.76 32.03 30.12
CA HIS A 5 -72.84 30.60 29.77
C HIS A 5 -72.65 30.24 28.28
N ASP A 6 -72.18 29.09 27.83
CA ASP A 6 -71.75 27.80 28.40
C ASP A 6 -71.09 27.05 27.21
N ALA A 7 -69.94 26.40 27.40
CA ALA A 7 -69.78 24.97 27.67
C ALA A 7 -69.93 24.03 26.45
N CYS A 8 -69.09 22.99 26.48
CA CYS A 8 -69.36 21.57 26.14
C CYS A 8 -68.13 20.97 25.41
N VAL A 9 -67.07 20.53 26.11
CA VAL A 9 -66.89 19.25 26.85
C VAL A 9 -66.08 18.22 26.04
N THR A 10 -64.81 18.13 26.45
CA THR A 10 -63.95 16.95 26.74
C THR A 10 -63.66 15.84 25.71
N ASN A 11 -62.39 15.87 25.26
CA ASN A 11 -61.35 14.83 25.33
C ASN A 11 -61.63 13.38 24.92
N PRO A 12 -60.96 12.90 23.84
CA PRO A 12 -60.54 11.52 23.72
C PRO A 12 -59.19 11.32 24.43
N PHE A 13 -59.20 10.49 25.47
CA PHE A 13 -58.01 10.04 26.19
C PHE A 13 -57.10 9.17 25.31
N LEU A 14 -55.82 9.53 25.35
CA LEU A 14 -54.61 8.76 25.03
C LEU A 14 -54.78 7.23 25.15
N ARG A 15 -54.52 6.52 24.05
CA ARG A 15 -54.05 5.14 24.09
C ARG A 15 -52.70 5.04 23.40
N CYS A 16 -51.68 4.93 24.25
CA CYS A 16 -50.29 4.61 23.94
C CYS A 16 -50.21 3.20 23.32
N ARG A 17 -50.07 3.12 21.99
CA ARG A 17 -49.59 1.97 21.18
C ARG A 17 -49.05 2.60 19.89
N VAL A 18 -47.78 2.47 19.50
CA VAL A 18 -47.16 1.24 19.01
C VAL A 18 -45.63 1.33 19.17
N LEU A 19 -45.11 0.24 19.72
CA LEU A 19 -43.74 -0.26 19.70
C LEU A 19 -43.24 -0.38 18.25
N GLY A 20 -42.15 0.29 17.87
CA GLY A 20 -41.63 0.28 16.49
C GLY A 20 -40.13 0.53 16.41
N LEU A 21 -39.35 -0.43 16.91
CA LEU A 21 -37.90 -0.52 16.84
C LEU A 21 -37.44 -0.76 15.39
N LEU A 22 -36.74 0.18 14.76
CA LEU A 22 -35.93 -0.07 13.55
C LEU A 22 -34.68 0.81 13.56
N ILE A 23 -33.70 0.42 14.39
CA ILE A 23 -32.30 0.80 14.18
C ILE A 23 -31.78 -0.14 13.08
N GLY A 24 -31.84 0.31 11.83
CA GLY A 24 -31.16 -0.35 10.73
C GLY A 24 -29.65 -0.16 10.90
N ILE A 25 -28.99 -1.11 11.55
CA ILE A 25 -27.53 -1.21 11.57
C ILE A 25 -27.10 -1.53 10.14
N LEU A 26 -26.66 -0.51 9.42
CA LEU A 26 -25.97 -0.63 8.14
C LEU A 26 -24.63 -1.32 8.40
N LEU A 27 -24.62 -2.66 8.34
CA LEU A 27 -23.40 -3.45 8.45
C LEU A 27 -22.63 -3.32 7.14
N CYS A 28 -21.85 -2.24 7.00
CA CYS A 28 -20.89 -2.13 5.90
C CYS A 28 -19.85 -3.24 6.07
N PRO A 29 -19.72 -4.19 5.13
CA PRO A 29 -18.59 -5.12 5.16
C PRO A 29 -17.32 -4.31 4.94
N ALA A 30 -16.53 -4.15 6.00
CA ALA A 30 -15.19 -3.61 5.92
C ALA A 30 -14.36 -4.60 5.09
N HIS A 31 -14.17 -4.30 3.81
CA HIS A 31 -13.26 -5.04 2.96
C HIS A 31 -11.85 -4.75 3.48
N ALA A 32 -11.25 -5.70 4.18
CA ALA A 32 -9.84 -5.65 4.51
C ALA A 32 -9.06 -5.72 3.19
N ILE A 33 -8.53 -4.57 2.75
CA ILE A 33 -7.56 -4.55 1.66
C ILE A 33 -6.30 -5.17 2.24
N ALA A 34 -5.98 -6.39 1.84
CA ALA A 34 -4.65 -6.95 2.10
C ALA A 34 -3.64 -6.05 1.40
N ALA A 35 -2.95 -5.20 2.17
CA ALA A 35 -1.89 -4.37 1.65
C ALA A 35 -0.66 -5.26 1.40
N PHE A 36 -0.10 -5.17 0.19
CA PHE A 36 1.18 -5.79 -0.08
C PHE A 36 2.25 -5.14 0.79
N GLU A 37 3.01 -5.96 1.51
CA GLU A 37 4.05 -5.48 2.41
C GLU A 37 5.40 -5.52 1.69
N PHE A 38 5.95 -4.35 1.41
CA PHE A 38 7.20 -4.21 0.66
C PHE A 38 8.36 -3.79 1.57
N PHE A 39 9.51 -4.43 1.35
CA PHE A 39 10.79 -4.15 1.96
C PHE A 39 11.85 -3.90 0.88
N SER A 40 13.06 -3.58 1.32
CA SER A 40 14.25 -3.65 0.48
C SER A 40 15.37 -4.44 1.15
N ILE A 41 16.30 -4.94 0.35
CA ILE A 41 17.53 -5.56 0.87
C ILE A 41 18.42 -4.50 1.52
N ALA A 42 18.84 -4.73 2.76
CA ALA A 42 19.65 -3.79 3.53
C ALA A 42 21.15 -3.92 3.24
N GLU A 43 21.64 -5.14 3.01
CA GLU A 43 23.07 -5.44 2.92
C GLU A 43 23.58 -5.47 1.46
N ASN A 44 24.88 -5.23 1.26
CA ASN A 44 25.47 -5.19 -0.09
C ASN A 44 25.39 -6.54 -0.83
N ALA A 45 25.37 -7.64 -0.09
CA ALA A 45 25.30 -8.99 -0.62
C ALA A 45 24.50 -9.87 0.35
N THR A 46 23.26 -10.18 -0.01
CA THR A 46 22.36 -11.01 0.80
C THR A 46 22.11 -12.33 0.08
N VAL A 47 22.33 -13.44 0.77
CA VAL A 47 22.06 -14.79 0.25
C VAL A 47 20.57 -15.09 0.38
N MET A 48 19.99 -15.61 -0.70
CA MET A 48 18.61 -16.05 -0.79
C MET A 48 18.55 -17.58 -0.71
N TYR A 49 17.58 -18.11 0.03
CA TYR A 49 17.49 -19.54 0.37
C TYR A 49 16.19 -20.18 -0.12
N ASP A 50 16.15 -21.49 -0.27
CA ASP A 50 14.94 -22.24 -0.65
C ASP A 50 14.02 -22.59 0.55
N ALA A 51 14.56 -22.57 1.77
CA ALA A 51 13.85 -22.78 3.03
C ALA A 51 14.30 -21.78 4.12
N PRO A 52 13.53 -21.56 5.20
CA PRO A 52 13.86 -20.62 6.27
C PRO A 52 14.93 -21.19 7.22
N SER A 53 16.14 -21.41 6.71
CA SER A 53 17.26 -21.99 7.46
C SER A 53 18.60 -21.66 6.79
N LEU A 54 19.61 -21.35 7.60
CA LEU A 54 21.00 -21.16 7.12
C LEU A 54 21.63 -22.45 6.57
N LYS A 55 21.04 -23.62 6.85
CA LYS A 55 21.47 -24.92 6.32
C LYS A 55 20.78 -25.30 5.00
N ALA A 56 19.84 -24.48 4.55
CA ALA A 56 19.08 -24.71 3.33
C ALA A 56 19.93 -24.41 2.08
N ASP A 57 19.39 -24.75 0.91
CA ASP A 57 20.09 -24.51 -0.34
C ASP A 57 20.13 -23.01 -0.64
N LYS A 58 21.32 -22.55 -1.03
CA LYS A 58 21.54 -21.16 -1.45
C LYS A 58 21.15 -21.04 -2.91
N LEU A 59 20.15 -20.21 -3.19
CA LEU A 59 19.62 -20.02 -4.53
C LEU A 59 20.46 -19.02 -5.33
N TYR A 60 20.65 -17.81 -4.78
CA TYR A 60 21.38 -16.72 -5.42
C TYR A 60 21.73 -15.63 -4.40
N VAL A 61 22.47 -14.61 -4.83
CA VAL A 61 22.83 -13.44 -4.02
C VAL A 61 22.23 -12.19 -4.67
N VAL A 62 21.65 -11.32 -3.85
CA VAL A 62 21.09 -10.03 -4.26
C VAL A 62 21.83 -8.88 -3.59
N SER A 63 21.83 -7.72 -4.24
CA SER A 63 22.43 -6.51 -3.71
C SER A 63 21.42 -5.64 -2.95
N ARG A 64 21.96 -4.76 -2.11
CA ARG A 64 21.21 -3.72 -1.38
C ARG A 64 20.22 -2.97 -2.28
N HIS A 65 19.16 -2.48 -1.66
CA HIS A 65 18.09 -1.68 -2.22
C HIS A 65 17.14 -2.42 -3.17
N LEU A 66 17.42 -3.68 -3.53
CA LEU A 66 16.47 -4.46 -4.33
C LEU A 66 15.13 -4.51 -3.58
N PRO A 67 14.03 -4.02 -4.17
CA PRO A 67 12.72 -4.12 -3.54
C PRO A 67 12.27 -5.56 -3.55
N VAL A 68 11.60 -5.97 -2.48
CA VAL A 68 11.03 -7.30 -2.31
C VAL A 68 9.68 -7.21 -1.59
N GLU A 69 8.77 -8.11 -1.92
CA GLU A 69 7.44 -8.20 -1.32
C GLU A 69 7.42 -9.36 -0.33
N ALA A 70 7.04 -9.11 0.91
CA ALA A 70 6.85 -10.18 1.89
C ALA A 70 5.58 -10.98 1.55
N VAL A 71 5.77 -12.29 1.36
CA VAL A 71 4.69 -13.24 1.06
C VAL A 71 4.31 -14.06 2.31
N VAL A 72 5.32 -14.50 3.07
CA VAL A 72 5.14 -15.22 4.33
C VAL A 72 6.20 -14.76 5.32
N LYS A 73 5.82 -14.54 6.57
CA LYS A 73 6.74 -14.27 7.67
C LYS A 73 6.70 -15.43 8.66
N VAL A 74 7.87 -15.92 9.04
CA VAL A 74 8.07 -16.86 10.16
C VAL A 74 9.19 -16.32 11.03
N GLU A 75 9.43 -16.93 12.18
CA GLU A 75 10.42 -16.44 13.15
C GLU A 75 11.81 -16.26 12.51
N GLY A 76 12.27 -15.01 12.39
CA GLY A 76 13.58 -14.64 11.84
C GLY A 76 13.72 -14.74 10.32
N TRP A 77 12.67 -15.12 9.59
CA TRP A 77 12.73 -15.36 8.14
C TRP A 77 11.50 -14.82 7.42
N VAL A 78 11.73 -14.27 6.23
CA VAL A 78 10.68 -13.81 5.35
C VAL A 78 10.81 -14.51 4.01
N LYS A 79 9.73 -15.13 3.55
CA LYS A 79 9.59 -15.56 2.17
C LYS A 79 9.20 -14.34 1.37
N VAL A 80 10.03 -13.99 0.39
CA VAL A 80 9.84 -12.81 -0.42
C VAL A 80 9.64 -13.14 -1.89
N ARG A 81 8.92 -12.26 -2.58
CA ARG A 81 8.80 -12.22 -4.04
C ARG A 81 9.60 -11.04 -4.60
N ASP A 82 10.34 -11.24 -5.68
CA ASP A 82 10.99 -10.16 -6.43
C ASP A 82 10.14 -9.68 -7.62
N SER A 83 10.61 -8.64 -8.33
CA SER A 83 9.92 -8.09 -9.51
C SER A 83 9.81 -9.05 -10.69
N GLY A 84 10.65 -10.10 -10.74
CA GLY A 84 10.58 -11.16 -11.74
C GLY A 84 9.60 -12.28 -11.36
N GLY A 85 9.03 -12.24 -10.16
CA GLY A 85 8.15 -13.27 -9.63
C GLY A 85 8.88 -14.42 -8.93
N GLY A 86 10.21 -14.34 -8.79
CA GLY A 86 11.01 -15.31 -8.06
C GLY A 86 10.65 -15.33 -6.58
N LEU A 87 10.63 -16.53 -5.97
CA LEU A 87 10.37 -16.72 -4.56
C LEU A 87 11.60 -17.28 -3.85
N ALA A 88 11.97 -16.67 -2.73
CA ALA A 88 13.05 -17.16 -1.89
C ALA A 88 12.85 -16.74 -0.42
N TRP A 89 13.53 -17.42 0.48
CA TRP A 89 13.64 -17.05 1.88
C TRP A 89 14.86 -16.17 2.11
N VAL A 90 14.71 -15.18 2.98
CA VAL A 90 15.76 -14.29 3.43
C VAL A 90 15.65 -14.09 4.94
N GLU A 91 16.78 -13.92 5.62
CA GLU A 91 16.78 -13.56 7.03
C GLU A 91 16.12 -12.18 7.22
N GLU A 92 15.20 -12.07 8.17
CA GLU A 92 14.43 -10.83 8.40
C GLU A 92 15.33 -9.63 8.68
N LYS A 93 16.44 -9.84 9.41
CA LYS A 93 17.44 -8.79 9.70
C LYS A 93 18.12 -8.20 8.46
N ALA A 94 18.08 -8.90 7.32
CA ALA A 94 18.66 -8.42 6.07
C ALA A 94 17.67 -7.55 5.28
N LEU A 95 16.45 -7.36 5.77
CA LEU A 95 15.44 -6.49 5.19
C LEU A 95 15.43 -5.11 5.85
N SER A 96 15.03 -4.11 5.08
CA SER A 96 14.82 -2.74 5.51
C SER A 96 13.43 -2.26 5.11
N GLU A 97 12.79 -1.51 6.01
CA GLU A 97 11.55 -0.78 5.71
C GLU A 97 11.78 0.41 4.77
N LYS A 98 13.03 0.80 4.54
CA LYS A 98 13.34 1.86 3.58
C LYS A 98 12.89 1.40 2.19
N ARG A 99 11.99 2.18 1.58
CA ARG A 99 11.31 1.80 0.34
C ARG A 99 12.13 2.15 -0.89
N TYR A 100 12.15 1.21 -1.82
CA TYR A 100 12.73 1.36 -3.15
C TYR A 100 11.75 0.81 -4.18
N VAL A 101 11.92 1.26 -5.41
CA VAL A 101 11.19 0.76 -6.57
C VAL A 101 12.17 0.35 -7.64
N ILE A 102 11.79 -0.62 -8.48
CA ILE A 102 12.57 -1.06 -9.62
C ILE A 102 11.79 -0.84 -10.90
N VAL A 103 12.46 -0.34 -11.94
CA VAL A 103 11.85 -0.17 -13.27
C VAL A 103 11.63 -1.52 -13.93
N THR A 104 10.39 -1.83 -14.30
CA THR A 104 10.02 -3.08 -14.98
C THR A 104 9.75 -2.87 -16.47
N ALA A 105 9.37 -1.65 -16.87
CA ALA A 105 9.31 -1.26 -18.28
C ALA A 105 10.71 -1.26 -18.92
N LEU A 106 10.80 -1.41 -20.25
CA LEU A 106 12.09 -1.32 -20.96
C LEU A 106 12.78 0.04 -20.70
N GLN A 107 11.97 1.09 -20.66
CA GLN A 107 12.37 2.45 -20.33
C GLN A 107 11.20 3.15 -19.61
N ALA A 108 11.53 3.92 -18.58
CA ALA A 108 10.60 4.74 -17.84
C ALA A 108 11.02 6.21 -17.86
N GLU A 109 10.03 7.09 -17.84
CA GLU A 109 10.21 8.54 -17.87
C GLU A 109 9.94 9.10 -16.49
N VAL A 110 10.84 9.96 -16.02
CA VAL A 110 10.73 10.60 -14.72
C VAL A 110 10.52 12.10 -14.94
N TYR A 111 9.42 12.59 -14.41
CA TYR A 111 8.88 13.92 -14.65
C TYR A 111 9.04 14.84 -13.45
N GLN A 112 9.12 16.15 -13.67
CA GLN A 112 9.32 17.11 -12.58
C GLN A 112 8.12 17.20 -11.63
N ALA A 113 6.91 16.97 -12.16
CA ALA A 113 5.67 16.87 -11.39
C ALA A 113 4.95 15.55 -11.71
N ALA A 114 3.96 15.18 -10.89
CA ALA A 114 3.06 14.04 -11.11
C ALA A 114 2.08 14.27 -12.28
N ASN A 115 2.64 14.59 -13.45
CA ASN A 115 1.95 14.95 -14.67
C ASN A 115 2.88 14.67 -15.87
N ALA A 116 2.41 13.89 -16.84
CA ALA A 116 3.19 13.54 -18.03
C ALA A 116 3.41 14.70 -19.01
N SER A 117 2.68 15.81 -18.86
CA SER A 117 2.95 17.04 -19.62
C SER A 117 3.96 17.96 -18.92
N SER A 118 4.47 17.58 -17.74
CA SER A 118 5.53 18.35 -17.08
C SER A 118 6.91 18.06 -17.68
N THR A 119 7.91 18.84 -17.29
CA THR A 119 9.28 18.68 -17.77
C THR A 119 9.80 17.27 -17.49
N LEU A 120 10.32 16.61 -18.53
CA LEU A 120 11.09 15.36 -18.37
C LEU A 120 12.41 15.68 -17.68
N VAL A 121 12.68 15.02 -16.56
CA VAL A 121 13.93 15.17 -15.79
C VAL A 121 14.98 14.20 -16.32
N PHE A 122 14.64 12.91 -16.39
CA PHE A 122 15.52 11.86 -16.92
C PHE A 122 14.71 10.64 -17.35
N GLN A 123 15.40 9.71 -18.02
CA GLN A 123 14.88 8.40 -18.37
C GLN A 123 15.65 7.31 -17.62
N ALA A 124 14.93 6.31 -17.12
CA ALA A 124 15.50 5.17 -16.39
C ALA A 124 15.23 3.88 -17.17
N GLN A 125 16.26 3.07 -17.39
CA GLN A 125 16.11 1.78 -18.06
C GLN A 125 15.55 0.72 -17.13
N GLN A 126 15.09 -0.40 -17.71
CA GLN A 126 14.72 -1.60 -16.97
C GLN A 126 15.79 -1.98 -15.93
N ASN A 127 15.34 -2.46 -14.77
CA ASN A 127 16.14 -2.88 -13.62
C ASN A 127 16.86 -1.74 -12.87
N VAL A 128 16.65 -0.47 -13.24
CA VAL A 128 17.11 0.65 -12.41
C VAL A 128 16.31 0.70 -11.12
N VAL A 129 17.03 0.69 -9.99
CA VAL A 129 16.46 0.81 -8.64
C VAL A 129 16.55 2.25 -8.16
N MET A 130 15.47 2.76 -7.57
CA MET A 130 15.36 4.14 -7.07
C MET A 130 14.72 4.18 -5.69
N GLU A 131 15.15 5.12 -4.85
CA GLU A 131 14.54 5.34 -3.53
C GLU A 131 13.13 5.93 -3.73
N GLN A 132 12.15 5.35 -3.03
CA GLN A 132 10.81 5.92 -2.98
C GLN A 132 10.76 6.98 -1.88
N LEU A 133 10.43 8.22 -2.24
CA LEU A 133 10.38 9.34 -1.31
C LEU A 133 8.98 9.56 -0.73
N GLU A 134 7.95 9.31 -1.54
CA GLU A 134 6.54 9.48 -1.16
C GLU A 134 5.74 8.25 -1.61
N PRO A 135 4.69 7.85 -0.87
CA PRO A 135 3.76 6.80 -1.31
C PRO A 135 3.14 7.10 -2.67
N ALA A 136 2.69 6.06 -3.36
CA ALA A 136 1.99 6.22 -4.63
C ALA A 136 0.67 7.00 -4.44
N VAL A 137 0.48 8.06 -5.21
CA VAL A 137 -0.77 8.86 -5.23
C VAL A 137 -1.19 9.06 -6.67
N ASN A 138 -2.44 8.72 -6.99
CA ASN A 138 -3.03 8.89 -8.33
C ASN A 138 -2.17 8.30 -9.47
N GLY A 139 -1.51 7.15 -9.22
CA GLY A 139 -0.68 6.46 -10.21
C GLY A 139 0.74 7.03 -10.38
N TRP A 140 1.17 7.93 -9.49
CA TRP A 140 2.51 8.52 -9.50
C TRP A 140 3.25 8.23 -8.19
N VAL A 141 4.56 8.04 -8.30
CA VAL A 141 5.46 7.86 -7.15
C VAL A 141 6.58 8.87 -7.27
N LYS A 142 6.88 9.56 -6.17
CA LYS A 142 8.07 10.41 -6.11
C LYS A 142 9.28 9.56 -5.79
N VAL A 143 10.31 9.65 -6.63
CA VAL A 143 11.50 8.82 -6.56
C VAL A 143 12.78 9.65 -6.59
N ARG A 144 13.85 9.10 -6.01
CA ARG A 144 15.21 9.61 -6.12
C ARG A 144 16.12 8.57 -6.75
N HIS A 145 16.77 8.94 -7.83
CA HIS A 145 17.82 8.14 -8.45
C HIS A 145 19.13 8.24 -7.64
N ARG A 146 20.02 7.25 -7.80
CA ARG A 146 21.25 7.12 -7.01
C ARG A 146 22.22 8.30 -7.18
N ASP A 147 22.11 9.06 -8.27
CA ASP A 147 22.91 10.27 -8.54
C ASP A 147 22.33 11.53 -7.89
N GLY A 148 21.18 11.43 -7.21
CA GLY A 148 20.51 12.53 -6.53
C GLY A 148 19.35 13.15 -7.30
N GLN A 149 19.16 12.83 -8.58
CA GLN A 149 18.03 13.34 -9.37
C GLN A 149 16.70 12.86 -8.77
N THR A 150 15.73 13.76 -8.67
CA THR A 150 14.42 13.49 -8.06
C THR A 150 13.31 13.86 -9.04
N GLY A 151 12.23 13.07 -9.06
CA GLY A 151 11.05 13.36 -9.86
C GLY A 151 9.93 12.36 -9.62
N TYR A 152 8.96 12.32 -10.52
CA TYR A 152 7.77 11.50 -10.45
C TYR A 152 7.75 10.49 -11.59
N ILE A 153 7.54 9.23 -11.26
CA ILE A 153 7.42 8.11 -12.20
C ILE A 153 6.02 7.49 -12.12
N ARG A 154 5.51 6.96 -13.23
CA ARG A 154 4.22 6.26 -13.22
C ARG A 154 4.34 4.88 -12.56
N THR A 155 3.40 4.53 -11.70
CA THR A 155 3.37 3.22 -11.01
C THR A 155 3.37 2.04 -11.98
N GLN A 156 2.78 2.19 -13.17
CA GLN A 156 2.71 1.15 -14.19
C GLN A 156 4.08 0.79 -14.81
N GLN A 157 5.11 1.63 -14.63
CA GLN A 157 6.45 1.42 -15.17
C GLN A 157 7.42 0.79 -14.17
N ILE A 158 6.98 0.62 -12.93
CA ILE A 158 7.80 0.19 -11.80
C ILE A 158 7.12 -0.92 -11.00
N TRP A 159 7.89 -1.51 -10.09
CA TRP A 159 7.40 -2.44 -9.08
C TRP A 159 7.97 -2.08 -7.72
N GLY A 160 7.24 -2.39 -6.64
CA GLY A 160 7.66 -2.14 -5.27
C GLY A 160 7.08 -0.89 -4.61
N SER A 161 6.12 -0.19 -5.25
CA SER A 161 5.52 1.07 -4.77
C SER A 161 4.32 0.88 -3.86
#